data_AF-A0A975LAB9-F1
#
_entry.id   AF-A0A975LAB9-F1
#
_cell.length_a   1.000
_cell.length_b   1.000
_cell.length_c   1.000
_cell.angle_alpha   90.00
_cell.angle_beta   90.00
_cell.angle_gamma   90.00
#
_symmetry.space_group_name_H-M   'P 1'
#
loop_
_entity.id
_entity.type
_entity.pdbx_description
1 polymer ?
#
loop_
_entity_poly.entity_id
_entity_poly.type
_entity_poly.pdbx_seq_one_letter_code
_entity_poly.pdbx_strand_id
1 'polypeptide(L)'
;MIPGEIRTRSVPLDLNADRERLSLVVVNAGDRAIQIGSHLHFPDANPALRFDREACQGFRLDVPAGTSVRLEPGVSRTVELVALGGRRYVPGLQIEDLSKEPRTGERVPRTVVPFGTPGVEVPEPERASGTTMRVGEVDAHDGDPAEVVPTEVLPGDQDATEDTEEQQP
;
A
#
# COMPACT_ATOMS: atom_id res chain seq x y z
N MET A 1 -5.31 -34.11 -2.94
CA MET A 1 -4.49 -33.18 -3.75
C MET A 1 -5.38 -32.04 -4.18
N ILE A 2 -4.98 -30.79 -3.93
CA ILE A 2 -5.78 -29.60 -4.25
C ILE A 2 -4.99 -28.77 -5.29
N PRO A 3 -5.37 -28.80 -6.58
CA PRO A 3 -4.72 -28.00 -7.61
C PRO A 3 -4.81 -26.51 -7.27
N GLY A 4 -3.65 -25.84 -7.21
CA GLY A 4 -3.58 -24.41 -6.90
C GLY A 4 -3.55 -24.06 -5.40
N GLU A 5 -3.42 -25.04 -4.51
CA GLU A 5 -3.25 -24.77 -3.09
C GLU A 5 -1.95 -23.98 -2.82
N ILE A 6 -2.08 -22.84 -2.14
CA ILE A 6 -0.94 -22.06 -1.65
C ILE A 6 -0.74 -22.43 -0.17
N ARG A 7 0.39 -23.07 0.13
CA ARG A 7 0.81 -23.35 1.50
C ARG A 7 1.65 -22.21 2.03
N THR A 8 1.07 -21.41 2.90
CA THR A 8 1.76 -20.30 3.55
C THR A 8 2.39 -20.74 4.86
N ARG A 9 3.40 -19.98 5.31
CA ARG A 9 3.85 -20.07 6.69
C ARG A 9 2.80 -19.45 7.62
N SER A 10 2.66 -19.96 8.83
CA SER A 10 1.77 -19.40 9.87
C SER A 10 2.28 -18.12 10.52
N VAL A 11 3.53 -17.74 10.27
CA VAL A 11 4.20 -16.61 10.92
C VAL A 11 3.95 -15.33 10.09
N PRO A 12 3.53 -14.22 10.72
CA PRO A 12 3.40 -12.92 10.05
C PRO A 12 4.72 -12.42 9.44
N LEU A 13 4.61 -11.61 8.41
CA LEU A 13 5.76 -10.93 7.80
C LEU A 13 5.84 -9.49 8.27
N ASP A 14 7.00 -9.09 8.79
CA ASP A 14 7.27 -7.70 9.13
C ASP A 14 7.45 -6.86 7.85
N LEU A 15 6.59 -5.85 7.72
CA LEU A 15 6.65 -4.91 6.62
C LEU A 15 7.56 -3.73 6.97
N ASN A 16 8.29 -3.24 5.95
CA ASN A 16 9.15 -2.07 6.06
C ASN A 16 10.13 -2.14 7.25
N ALA A 17 10.64 -3.33 7.55
CA ALA A 17 11.66 -3.53 8.56
C ALA A 17 12.89 -2.64 8.29
N ASP A 18 13.60 -2.28 9.36
CA ASP A 18 14.85 -1.51 9.34
C ASP A 18 14.76 -0.08 8.82
N ARG A 19 13.55 0.50 8.83
CA ARG A 19 13.33 1.89 8.44
C ARG A 19 12.92 2.73 9.63
N GLU A 20 13.32 4.00 9.59
CA GLU A 20 12.88 5.01 10.53
C GLU A 20 11.36 5.15 10.49
N ARG A 21 10.74 5.16 11.68
CA ARG A 21 9.30 5.26 11.86
C ARG A 21 8.95 6.50 12.68
N LEU A 22 7.82 7.09 12.34
CA LEU A 22 7.27 8.24 13.03
C LEU A 22 5.79 7.99 13.29
N SER A 23 5.32 8.24 14.52
CA SER A 23 3.90 8.18 14.88
C SER A 23 3.40 9.58 15.19
N LEU A 24 2.25 9.96 14.62
CA LEU A 24 1.67 11.28 14.84
C LEU A 24 0.15 11.28 14.67
N VAL A 25 -0.47 12.31 15.24
CA VAL A 25 -1.91 12.52 15.14
C VAL A 25 -2.22 13.40 13.94
N VAL A 26 -3.14 12.93 13.10
CA VAL A 26 -3.63 13.64 11.93
C VAL A 26 -5.09 13.97 12.15
N VAL A 27 -5.49 15.22 11.86
CA VAL A 27 -6.88 15.66 11.96
C VAL A 27 -7.39 16.08 10.59
N ASN A 28 -8.52 15.53 10.16
CA ASN A 28 -9.21 16.04 8.98
C ASN A 28 -10.05 17.26 9.36
N ALA A 29 -9.56 18.45 9.02
CA ALA A 29 -10.28 19.71 9.24
C ALA A 29 -11.20 20.11 8.07
N GLY A 30 -11.28 19.27 7.03
CA GLY A 30 -12.19 19.47 5.91
C GLY A 30 -13.61 18.98 6.19
N ASP A 31 -14.51 19.25 5.23
CA ASP A 31 -15.91 18.85 5.23
C ASP A 31 -16.17 17.54 4.47
N ARG A 32 -15.13 16.93 3.90
CA ARG A 32 -15.19 15.70 3.09
C ARG A 32 -14.20 14.66 3.60
N ALA A 33 -14.56 13.39 3.41
CA ALA A 33 -13.68 12.29 3.72
C ALA A 33 -12.42 12.32 2.85
N ILE A 34 -11.27 12.01 3.44
CA ILE A 34 -9.96 11.98 2.77
C ILE A 34 -9.36 10.59 2.91
N GLN A 35 -8.86 10.03 1.81
CA GLN A 35 -8.21 8.73 1.76
C GLN A 35 -6.78 8.89 1.27
N ILE A 36 -5.81 8.35 2.01
CA ILE A 36 -4.38 8.51 1.76
C ILE A 36 -3.79 7.13 1.49
N GLY A 37 -3.19 6.95 0.32
CA GLY A 37 -2.57 5.68 -0.08
C GLY A 37 -1.21 5.42 0.59
N SER A 38 -0.83 4.16 0.66
CA SER A 38 0.42 3.66 1.28
C SER A 38 1.71 4.34 0.82
N HIS A 39 1.77 4.81 -0.44
CA HIS A 39 3.00 5.32 -1.07
C HIS A 39 2.95 6.82 -1.41
N LEU A 40 1.93 7.54 -0.93
CA LEU A 40 1.92 8.99 -1.03
C LEU A 40 3.03 9.58 -0.13
N HIS A 41 3.76 10.57 -0.63
CA HIS A 41 4.61 11.39 0.24
C HIS A 41 3.71 12.15 1.22
N PHE A 42 3.83 11.84 2.51
CA PHE A 42 2.85 12.24 3.51
C PHE A 42 2.68 13.76 3.66
N PRO A 43 3.74 14.59 3.60
CA PRO A 43 3.63 16.05 3.56
C PRO A 43 2.89 16.61 2.35
N ASP A 44 2.74 15.84 1.27
CA ASP A 44 2.00 16.25 0.07
C ASP A 44 0.54 15.76 0.11
N ALA A 45 0.08 15.25 1.26
CA ALA A 45 -1.32 14.92 1.47
C ALA A 45 -2.20 16.19 1.47
N ASN A 46 -3.51 16.00 1.32
CA ASN A 46 -4.49 17.07 1.18
C ASN A 46 -4.28 18.19 2.24
N PRO A 47 -4.28 19.49 1.85
CA PRO A 47 -4.10 20.62 2.76
C PRO A 47 -5.11 20.72 3.92
N ALA A 48 -6.30 20.13 3.76
CA ALA A 48 -7.32 20.07 4.82
C ALA A 48 -6.89 19.19 6.01
N LEU A 49 -5.86 18.35 5.86
CA LEU A 49 -5.29 17.57 6.95
C LEU A 49 -4.32 18.42 7.77
N ARG A 50 -4.56 18.47 9.08
CA ARG A 50 -3.71 19.15 10.07
C ARG A 50 -2.81 18.14 10.77
N PHE A 51 -1.51 18.36 10.65
CA PHE A 51 -0.43 17.62 11.28
C PHE A 51 0.89 18.39 11.10
N ASP A 52 1.97 17.95 11.75
CA ASP A 52 3.31 18.51 11.55
C ASP A 52 3.90 18.04 10.22
N ARG A 53 3.85 18.90 9.18
CA ARG A 53 4.36 18.56 7.84
C ARG A 53 5.88 18.52 7.78
N GLU A 54 6.57 19.34 8.57
CA GLU A 54 8.03 19.42 8.56
C GLU A 54 8.63 18.13 9.11
N ALA A 55 8.08 17.62 10.22
CA ALA A 55 8.47 16.33 10.79
C ALA A 55 8.22 15.14 9.85
N CYS A 56 7.26 15.26 8.92
CA CYS A 56 6.90 14.19 7.99
C CYS A 56 7.72 14.18 6.69
N GLN A 57 8.69 15.07 6.52
CA GLN A 57 9.42 15.19 5.27
C GLN A 57 10.17 13.90 4.92
N GLY A 58 9.89 13.33 3.75
CA GLY A 58 10.49 12.08 3.31
C GLY A 58 9.84 10.82 3.90
N PHE A 59 8.63 10.92 4.45
CA PHE A 59 7.87 9.79 4.99
C PHE A 59 6.63 9.44 4.13
N ARG A 60 6.17 8.20 4.28
CA ARG A 60 4.90 7.68 3.75
C ARG A 60 4.20 6.83 4.82
N LEU A 61 2.93 6.47 4.63
CA LEU A 61 2.21 5.60 5.57
C LEU A 61 2.90 4.23 5.72
N ASP A 62 3.02 3.76 6.97
CA ASP A 62 3.49 2.42 7.30
C ASP A 62 2.33 1.43 7.30
N VAL A 63 1.78 1.17 6.11
CA VAL A 63 0.67 0.23 5.89
C VAL A 63 1.02 -0.68 4.71
N PRO A 64 0.34 -1.84 4.55
CA PRO A 64 0.59 -2.73 3.42
C PRO A 64 0.47 -2.02 2.07
N ALA A 65 1.35 -2.39 1.13
CA ALA A 65 1.36 -1.79 -0.20
C ALA A 65 -0.02 -1.93 -0.88
N GLY A 66 -0.44 -0.88 -1.59
CA GLY A 66 -1.76 -0.82 -2.22
C GLY A 66 -2.93 -0.49 -1.28
N THR A 67 -2.74 -0.50 0.04
CA THR A 67 -3.77 -0.08 1.00
C THR A 67 -3.74 1.42 1.28
N SER A 68 -4.70 1.89 2.09
CA SER A 68 -4.89 3.31 2.41
C SER A 68 -5.52 3.54 3.77
N VAL A 69 -5.29 4.71 4.35
CA VAL A 69 -5.98 5.19 5.54
C VAL A 69 -7.07 6.19 5.15
N ARG A 70 -8.28 5.99 5.67
CA ARG A 70 -9.42 6.90 5.50
C ARG A 70 -9.65 7.72 6.77
N LEU A 71 -9.89 9.02 6.58
CA LEU A 71 -10.17 10.01 7.62
C LEU A 71 -11.49 10.70 7.31
N GLU A 72 -12.49 10.50 8.17
CA GLU A 72 -13.78 11.19 8.07
C GLU A 72 -13.64 12.67 8.50
N PRO A 73 -14.53 13.56 8.05
CA PRO A 73 -14.54 14.97 8.45
C PRO A 73 -14.54 15.15 9.99
N GLY A 74 -13.68 16.01 10.50
CA GLY A 74 -13.59 16.33 11.93
C GLY A 74 -12.93 15.25 12.80
N VAL A 75 -12.56 14.09 12.24
CA VAL A 75 -11.97 12.99 13.00
C VAL A 75 -10.45 13.14 13.08
N SER A 76 -9.90 12.88 14.27
CA SER A 76 -8.47 12.70 14.50
C SER A 76 -8.11 11.21 14.49
N ARG A 77 -6.92 10.89 14.00
CA ARG A 77 -6.39 9.52 14.00
C ARG A 77 -4.88 9.53 14.14
N THR A 78 -4.36 8.65 14.98
CA THR A 78 -2.93 8.36 15.04
C THR A 78 -2.56 7.48 13.84
N VAL A 79 -1.54 7.90 13.08
CA VAL A 79 -1.01 7.13 11.95
C VAL A 79 0.47 6.83 12.18
N GLU A 80 0.90 5.70 11.65
CA GLU A 80 2.32 5.34 11.60
C GLU A 80 2.86 5.64 10.21
N LEU A 81 4.03 6.26 10.19
CA LEU A 81 4.77 6.61 9.00
C LEU A 81 6.11 5.90 8.98
N VAL A 82 6.61 5.64 7.78
CA VAL A 82 7.91 5.05 7.52
C VAL A 82 8.68 5.86 6.49
N ALA A 83 9.99 6.00 6.70
CA ALA A 83 10.85 6.73 5.79
C ALA A 83 10.85 6.13 4.38
N LEU A 84 10.90 7.01 3.37
CA LEU A 84 11.11 6.62 1.98
C LEU A 84 12.48 5.93 1.83
N GLY A 85 12.49 4.90 0.99
CA GLY A 85 13.73 4.21 0.59
C GLY A 85 14.36 4.82 -0.65
N GLY A 86 15.43 4.20 -1.15
CA GLY A 86 16.09 4.62 -2.39
C GLY A 86 16.68 6.03 -2.28
N ARG A 87 16.54 6.84 -3.33
CA ARG A 87 17.10 8.20 -3.41
C ARG A 87 16.39 9.24 -2.53
N ARG A 88 15.28 8.87 -1.88
CA ARG A 88 14.43 9.79 -1.09
C ARG A 88 14.04 11.07 -1.85
N TYR A 89 13.89 10.94 -3.16
CA TYR A 89 13.52 12.03 -4.06
C TYR A 89 12.03 11.94 -4.40
N VAL A 90 11.29 13.01 -4.14
CA VAL A 90 9.86 13.10 -4.43
C VAL A 90 9.66 14.14 -5.53
N PRO A 91 9.40 13.73 -6.78
CA PRO A 91 8.97 14.66 -7.81
C PRO A 91 7.57 15.16 -7.42
N GLY A 92 7.42 16.47 -7.20
CA GLY A 92 6.26 17.08 -6.56
C GLY A 92 4.90 16.46 -6.95
N LEU A 93 4.11 16.12 -5.92
CA LEU A 93 2.77 15.51 -6.07
C LEU A 93 1.64 16.54 -5.99
N GLN A 94 1.92 17.72 -5.43
CA GLN A 94 1.05 18.88 -5.45
C GLN A 94 1.67 19.98 -6.31
N ILE A 95 0.83 20.69 -7.05
CA ILE A 95 1.21 21.95 -7.68
C ILE A 95 1.01 23.01 -6.59
N GLU A 96 2.07 23.34 -5.86
CA GLU A 96 2.06 24.51 -4.99
C GLU A 96 2.21 25.79 -5.82
N ASP A 97 1.74 26.90 -5.27
CA ASP A 97 1.87 28.22 -5.87
C ASP A 97 3.33 28.49 -6.28
N LEU A 98 3.56 28.65 -7.58
CA LEU A 98 4.87 28.83 -8.23
C LEU A 98 5.59 30.13 -7.81
N SER A 99 4.96 30.97 -6.97
CA SER A 99 5.54 32.19 -6.40
C SER A 99 6.47 31.95 -5.20
N LYS A 100 6.53 30.73 -4.65
CA LYS A 100 7.49 30.34 -3.60
C LYS A 100 8.71 29.66 -4.22
N GLU A 101 9.90 29.95 -3.68
CA GLU A 101 11.15 29.34 -4.17
C GLU A 101 11.03 27.80 -4.23
N PRO A 102 11.48 27.19 -5.34
CA PRO A 102 11.34 25.75 -5.53
C PRO A 102 12.15 24.99 -4.48
N ARG A 103 11.50 24.07 -3.77
CA ARG A 103 12.24 23.04 -3.02
C ARG A 103 12.85 22.04 -4.01
N THR A 104 14.05 21.56 -3.67
CA THR A 104 14.96 20.73 -4.48
C THR A 104 14.26 19.86 -5.53
N GLY A 105 14.43 20.21 -6.81
CA GLY A 105 13.93 19.42 -7.95
C GLY A 105 12.90 20.14 -8.82
N GLU A 106 13.14 21.41 -9.15
CA GLU A 106 12.30 22.21 -10.03
C GLU A 106 12.17 21.52 -11.40
N ARG A 107 11.02 20.87 -11.63
CA ARG A 107 10.66 20.33 -12.93
C ARG A 107 9.74 21.35 -13.57
N VAL A 108 10.17 21.97 -14.67
CA VAL A 108 9.34 22.90 -15.45
C VAL A 108 8.00 22.21 -15.74
N PRO A 109 6.86 22.76 -15.24
CA PRO A 109 5.56 22.15 -15.46
C PRO A 109 5.32 22.07 -16.97
N ARG A 110 5.10 20.85 -17.47
CA ARG A 110 4.73 20.66 -18.87
C ARG A 110 3.31 21.14 -19.04
N THR A 111 3.08 22.00 -20.03
CA THR A 111 1.73 22.41 -20.44
C THR A 111 0.92 21.17 -20.79
N VAL A 112 -0.06 20.82 -19.96
CA VAL A 112 -1.01 19.75 -20.25
C VAL A 112 -2.01 20.30 -21.25
N VAL A 113 -1.81 19.99 -22.53
CA VAL A 113 -2.79 20.26 -23.58
C VAL A 113 -3.82 19.13 -23.58
N PRO A 114 -5.14 19.43 -23.52
CA PRO A 114 -6.15 18.40 -23.64
C PRO A 114 -6.01 17.71 -25.01
N PHE A 115 -6.11 16.37 -25.00
CA PHE A 115 -6.02 15.55 -26.20
C PHE A 115 -7.05 16.03 -27.23
N GLY A 116 -6.58 16.34 -28.44
CA GLY A 116 -7.45 16.82 -29.53
C GLY A 116 -7.64 18.34 -29.62
N THR A 117 -6.81 19.15 -28.96
CA THR A 117 -6.81 20.61 -29.17
C THR A 117 -6.44 20.93 -30.64
N PRO A 118 -7.33 21.55 -31.44
CA PRO A 118 -7.05 21.83 -32.84
C PRO A 118 -5.83 22.76 -32.99
N GLY A 119 -4.88 22.40 -33.86
CA GLY A 119 -3.69 23.20 -34.13
C GLY A 119 -2.51 22.98 -33.18
N VAL A 120 -2.58 22.00 -32.26
CA VAL A 120 -1.46 21.64 -31.39
C VAL A 120 -0.81 20.35 -31.91
N GLU A 121 0.43 20.45 -32.36
CA GLU A 121 1.26 19.28 -32.67
C GLU A 121 1.60 18.54 -31.37
N VAL A 122 1.17 17.29 -31.27
CA VAL A 122 1.52 16.41 -30.15
C VAL A 122 2.82 15.69 -30.53
N PRO A 123 3.93 15.90 -29.80
CA PRO A 123 5.16 15.16 -30.07
C PRO A 123 4.91 13.67 -29.85
N GLU A 124 5.34 12.83 -30.79
CA GLU A 124 5.26 11.38 -30.62
C GLU A 124 6.01 10.99 -29.33
N PRO A 125 5.38 10.21 -28.43
CA PRO A 125 6.07 9.80 -27.22
C PRO A 125 7.28 8.95 -27.61
N GLU A 126 8.41 9.18 -26.95
CA GLU A 126 9.55 8.27 -27.04
C GLU A 126 9.06 6.87 -26.66
N ARG A 127 9.03 5.95 -27.64
CA ARG A 127 8.75 4.55 -27.35
C ARG A 127 9.79 4.10 -26.34
N ALA A 128 9.35 3.54 -25.22
CA ALA A 128 10.23 2.82 -24.32
C ALA A 128 11.03 1.82 -25.17
N SER A 129 12.36 1.94 -25.15
CA SER A 129 13.21 0.98 -25.84
C SER A 129 12.89 -0.40 -25.28
N GLY A 130 12.74 -1.39 -26.16
CA GLY A 130 12.41 -2.76 -25.78
C GLY A 130 13.46 -3.27 -24.80
N THR A 131 13.16 -3.23 -23.51
CA THR A 131 13.99 -3.89 -22.50
C THR A 131 13.76 -5.39 -22.66
N THR A 132 14.81 -6.11 -23.05
CA THR A 132 14.81 -7.56 -23.08
C THR A 132 14.56 -8.09 -21.67
N MET A 133 13.37 -8.67 -21.46
CA MET A 133 13.09 -9.52 -20.31
C MET A 133 14.14 -10.64 -20.29
N ARG A 134 14.99 -10.69 -19.25
CA ARG A 134 15.77 -11.90 -18.97
C ARG A 134 14.89 -12.83 -18.14
N VAL A 135 14.45 -13.93 -18.76
CA VAL A 135 13.91 -15.09 -18.04
C VAL A 135 15.11 -15.76 -17.37
N GLY A 136 15.07 -15.93 -16.05
CA GLY A 136 16.11 -16.66 -15.32
C GLY A 136 15.98 -18.15 -15.61
N GLU A 137 17.02 -18.76 -16.17
CA GLU A 137 17.17 -20.21 -16.36
C GLU A 137 17.57 -20.89 -15.05
N VAL A 138 16.71 -20.86 -14.03
CA VAL A 138 16.88 -21.70 -12.83
C VAL A 138 15.77 -22.72 -12.80
N ASP A 139 16.13 -23.95 -13.14
CA ASP A 139 15.25 -25.12 -13.07
C ASP A 139 14.81 -25.39 -11.63
N ALA A 140 13.58 -25.87 -11.48
CA ALA A 140 13.02 -26.29 -10.21
C ALA A 140 13.89 -27.39 -9.59
N HIS A 141 14.23 -27.23 -8.31
CA HIS A 141 14.95 -28.26 -7.57
C HIS A 141 13.99 -29.43 -7.33
N ASP A 142 14.22 -30.55 -8.01
CA ASP A 142 13.52 -31.82 -7.77
C ASP A 142 13.83 -32.26 -6.33
N GLY A 143 12.81 -32.22 -5.47
CA GLY A 143 12.90 -32.62 -4.07
C GLY A 143 12.99 -34.14 -3.94
N ASP A 144 13.98 -34.59 -3.17
CA ASP A 144 14.14 -35.95 -2.65
C ASP A 144 12.86 -36.37 -1.87
N PRO A 145 12.24 -37.54 -2.14
CA PRO A 145 10.99 -37.91 -1.47
C PRO A 145 11.25 -38.27 0.00
N ALA A 146 10.98 -37.31 0.89
CA ALA A 146 10.92 -37.58 2.32
C ALA A 146 9.82 -38.61 2.62
N GLU A 147 10.22 -39.69 3.31
CA GLU A 147 9.40 -40.79 3.79
C GLU A 147 8.04 -40.34 4.35
N VAL A 148 6.99 -40.98 3.82
CA VAL A 148 5.62 -40.85 4.32
C VAL A 148 5.51 -41.64 5.62
N VAL A 149 5.51 -40.96 6.77
CA VAL A 149 5.11 -41.57 8.04
C VAL A 149 3.58 -41.58 8.10
N PRO A 150 2.91 -42.74 8.26
CA PRO A 150 1.45 -42.78 8.36
C PRO A 150 1.00 -42.27 9.74
N THR A 151 0.16 -41.24 9.74
CA THR A 151 -0.50 -40.71 10.94
C THR A 151 -1.64 -41.64 11.36
N GLU A 152 -1.60 -42.17 12.59
CA GLU A 152 -2.73 -42.88 13.21
C GLU A 152 -3.94 -41.95 13.40
N VAL A 153 -5.13 -42.49 13.12
CA VAL A 153 -6.43 -41.81 13.24
C VAL A 153 -6.91 -41.92 14.69
N LEU A 154 -7.12 -40.79 15.36
CA LEU A 154 -7.84 -40.73 16.63
C LEU A 154 -9.36 -40.77 16.39
N PRO A 155 -10.15 -41.48 17.22
CA PRO A 155 -11.59 -41.65 17.02
C PRO A 155 -12.37 -40.38 17.36
N GLY A 156 -13.45 -40.14 16.60
CA GLY A 156 -14.27 -38.93 16.66
C GLY A 156 -15.17 -38.85 17.89
N ASP A 157 -15.35 -37.61 18.36
CA ASP A 157 -16.42 -37.23 19.27
C ASP A 157 -17.75 -37.16 18.50
N GLN A 158 -18.70 -37.98 18.95
CA GLN A 158 -20.11 -37.90 18.60
C GLN A 158 -20.90 -37.24 19.75
N ASP A 159 -21.94 -36.53 19.33
CA ASP A 159 -23.17 -36.19 20.06
C ASP A 159 -23.18 -35.06 21.10
N ALA A 160 -23.76 -33.93 20.69
CA ALA A 160 -24.60 -33.08 21.55
C ALA A 160 -25.52 -32.15 20.73
N THR A 161 -26.73 -32.59 20.41
CA THR A 161 -27.92 -31.75 20.14
C THR A 161 -29.15 -32.56 20.54
N GLU A 162 -29.69 -32.30 21.73
CA GLU A 162 -30.93 -31.54 21.97
C GLU A 162 -32.19 -32.42 21.85
N ASP A 163 -32.80 -32.70 23.00
CA ASP A 163 -34.18 -33.16 23.06
C ASP A 163 -34.85 -32.74 24.37
N THR A 164 -36.19 -32.54 24.30
CA THR A 164 -37.20 -32.45 25.38
C THR A 164 -37.47 -31.02 25.94
N GLU A 165 -38.70 -30.49 26.07
CA GLU A 165 -40.02 -31.10 26.25
C GLU A 165 -41.16 -30.13 25.83
N GLU A 166 -42.20 -30.70 25.23
CA GLU A 166 -43.50 -30.09 24.93
C GLU A 166 -44.47 -30.41 26.09
N GLN A 167 -45.08 -29.40 26.72
CA GLN A 167 -46.22 -29.59 27.62
C GLN A 167 -47.14 -28.35 27.57
N GLN A 168 -48.34 -28.55 27.04
CA GLN A 168 -49.50 -27.67 27.17
C GLN A 168 -50.64 -28.44 27.87
N PRO A 169 -51.59 -27.73 28.51
CA PRO A 169 -52.49 -28.28 29.54
C PRO A 169 -53.62 -29.17 29.01
#